data_AF-A0A2E3VZP3-F1
#
_entry.id   AF-A0A2E3VZP3-F1
#
_cell.length_a   1.000
_cell.length_b   1.000
_cell.length_c   1.000
_cell.angle_alpha   90.00
_cell.angle_beta   90.00
_cell.angle_gamma   90.00
#
_symmetry.space_group_name_H-M   'P 1'
#
loop_
_entity.id
_entity.type
_entity.pdbx_description
1 polymer ?
#
loop_
_entity_poly.entity_id
_entity_poly.type
_entity_poly.pdbx_seq_one_letter_code
_entity_poly.pdbx_strand_id
1 'polypeptide(L)'
;MKAVTALLFLSMSVFASDGYHKYEEAEVCPTDKACVYTGAQSITLAQQGSGYLRVTTESTLTDVIRLKELCYKGELDEVSMIFKGLAENESFSYYGGGHTAVEHMGFVKEKDGTIRVVAKIRDDYGDRHVNEKVSECR
;
A
#
# COMPACT_ATOMS: atom_id res chain seq x y z
N MET A 1 -52.45 -8.81 43.49
CA MET A 1 -51.76 -8.75 42.18
C MET A 1 -50.95 -7.46 42.14
N LYS A 2 -49.61 -7.54 42.22
CA LYS A 2 -48.72 -6.37 42.13
C LYS A 2 -47.84 -6.57 40.90
N ALA A 3 -47.72 -5.50 40.11
CA ALA A 3 -47.20 -5.47 38.75
C ALA A 3 -45.74 -5.94 38.69
N VAL A 4 -45.45 -6.84 37.75
CA VAL A 4 -44.10 -7.25 37.36
C VAL A 4 -43.57 -6.18 36.40
N THR A 5 -42.61 -5.38 36.86
CA THR A 5 -41.90 -4.43 36.02
C THR A 5 -40.84 -5.20 35.24
N ALA A 6 -41.12 -5.52 33.98
CA ALA A 6 -40.12 -6.06 33.07
C ALA A 6 -39.17 -4.94 32.63
N LEU A 7 -37.97 -4.92 33.20
CA LEU A 7 -36.87 -4.10 32.70
C LEU A 7 -36.40 -4.69 31.37
N LEU A 8 -36.95 -4.19 30.26
CA LEU A 8 -36.41 -4.42 28.92
C LEU A 8 -35.12 -3.61 28.78
N PHE A 9 -33.99 -4.24 29.14
CA PHE A 9 -32.68 -3.82 28.64
C PHE A 9 -32.65 -4.09 27.13
N LEU A 10 -33.10 -3.11 26.34
CA LEU A 10 -32.76 -3.00 24.93
C LEU A 10 -31.25 -2.76 24.85
N SER A 11 -30.50 -3.86 24.77
CA SER A 11 -29.13 -3.85 24.27
C SER A 11 -29.19 -3.40 22.82
N MET A 12 -29.17 -2.09 22.60
CA MET A 12 -28.74 -1.56 21.31
C MET A 12 -27.27 -1.90 21.20
N SER A 13 -27.00 -3.07 20.62
CA SER A 13 -25.74 -3.35 19.95
C SER A 13 -25.55 -2.22 18.94
N VAL A 14 -24.81 -1.21 19.35
CA VAL A 14 -24.14 -0.29 18.44
C VAL A 14 -23.17 -1.17 17.69
N PHE A 15 -23.65 -1.74 16.58
CA PHE A 15 -22.78 -2.10 15.50
C PHE A 15 -22.17 -0.76 15.09
N ALA A 16 -20.97 -0.48 15.62
CA ALA A 16 -20.02 0.27 14.84
C ALA A 16 -20.09 -0.37 13.46
N SER A 17 -20.58 0.37 12.47
CA SER A 17 -20.34 -0.03 11.10
C SER A 17 -18.84 0.08 10.96
N ASP A 18 -18.15 -1.01 11.30
CA ASP A 18 -16.81 -1.27 10.83
C ASP A 18 -16.94 -1.06 9.34
N GLY A 19 -16.30 0.01 8.86
CA GLY A 19 -16.53 0.53 7.53
C GLY A 19 -16.37 -0.63 6.59
N TYR A 20 -17.49 -1.13 6.07
CA TYR A 20 -17.49 -2.16 5.06
C TYR A 20 -16.76 -1.53 3.89
N HIS A 21 -15.44 -1.73 3.86
CA HIS A 21 -14.68 -1.78 2.63
C HIS A 21 -15.43 -2.82 1.82
N LYS A 22 -16.27 -2.34 0.91
CA LYS A 22 -16.79 -3.17 -0.17
C LYS A 22 -15.55 -3.85 -0.70
N TYR A 23 -15.50 -5.16 -0.58
CA TYR A 23 -14.53 -5.96 -1.31
C TYR A 23 -14.94 -5.80 -2.78
N GLU A 24 -14.49 -4.69 -3.38
CA GLU A 24 -14.41 -4.55 -4.81
C GLU A 24 -13.58 -5.73 -5.29
N GLU A 25 -14.03 -6.38 -6.35
CA GLU A 25 -13.31 -7.46 -7.01
C GLU A 25 -11.84 -7.06 -7.13
N ALA A 26 -10.92 -7.95 -6.74
CA ALA A 26 -9.49 -7.65 -6.69
C ALA A 26 -9.08 -6.91 -7.96
N GLU A 27 -8.68 -5.64 -7.82
CA GLU A 27 -8.44 -4.78 -8.96
C GLU A 27 -7.25 -5.35 -9.73
N VAL A 28 -7.54 -6.00 -10.86
CA VAL A 28 -6.53 -6.61 -11.72
C VAL A 28 -5.73 -5.48 -12.36
N CYS A 29 -4.40 -5.61 -12.35
CA CYS A 29 -3.50 -4.70 -13.04
C CYS A 29 -4.02 -4.36 -14.45
N PRO A 30 -4.23 -3.06 -14.77
CA PRO A 30 -4.66 -2.64 -16.09
C PRO A 30 -3.74 -3.20 -17.17
N THR A 31 -4.29 -3.61 -18.30
CA THR A 31 -3.51 -4.24 -19.38
C THR A 31 -2.58 -3.27 -20.09
N ASP A 32 -2.88 -1.98 -20.06
CA ASP A 32 -2.25 -0.91 -20.82
C ASP A 32 -1.35 0.01 -19.97
N LYS A 33 -1.20 -0.26 -18.67
CA LYS A 33 -0.44 0.59 -17.74
C LYS A 33 0.50 -0.23 -16.87
N ALA A 34 1.61 0.38 -16.48
CA ALA A 34 2.43 -0.15 -15.41
C ALA A 34 1.65 -0.20 -14.09
N CYS A 35 1.88 -1.26 -13.31
CA CYS A 35 1.22 -1.48 -12.03
C CYS A 35 2.12 -2.22 -11.04
N VAL A 36 1.77 -2.09 -9.76
CA VAL A 36 2.24 -2.96 -8.68
C VAL A 36 1.03 -3.63 -8.06
N TYR A 37 0.96 -4.96 -8.11
CA TYR A 37 -0.14 -5.74 -7.55
C TYR A 37 0.24 -6.26 -6.16
N THR A 38 -0.69 -6.16 -5.22
CA THR A 38 -0.46 -6.53 -3.81
C THR A 38 -1.39 -7.64 -3.30
N GLY A 39 -1.97 -8.45 -4.19
CA GLY A 39 -2.94 -9.50 -3.84
C GLY A 39 -4.38 -9.00 -3.64
N ALA A 40 -4.54 -7.78 -3.13
CA ALA A 40 -5.85 -7.16 -2.87
C ALA A 40 -6.20 -6.03 -3.85
N GLN A 41 -5.19 -5.30 -4.34
CA GLN A 41 -5.38 -4.11 -5.18
C GLN A 41 -4.23 -3.98 -6.19
N SER A 42 -4.45 -3.20 -7.24
CA SER A 42 -3.41 -2.75 -8.15
C SER A 42 -3.09 -1.27 -7.92
N ILE A 43 -1.81 -0.96 -7.79
CA ILE A 43 -1.31 0.40 -7.58
C ILE A 43 -0.78 0.90 -8.91
N THR A 44 -1.28 2.05 -9.37
CA THR A 44 -0.84 2.70 -10.61
C THR A 44 -0.53 4.17 -10.37
N LEU A 45 0.02 4.85 -11.39
CA LEU A 45 0.16 6.30 -11.36
C LEU A 45 -1.16 6.96 -11.79
N ALA A 46 -1.70 7.80 -10.91
CA ALA A 46 -2.79 8.73 -11.20
C ALA A 46 -2.21 10.05 -11.73
N GLN A 47 -2.70 10.48 -12.89
CA GLN A 47 -2.40 11.79 -13.42
C GLN A 47 -3.34 12.82 -12.78
N GLN A 48 -2.81 13.72 -11.94
CA GLN A 48 -3.56 14.84 -11.39
C GLN A 48 -3.04 16.16 -11.97
N GLY A 49 -3.87 16.85 -12.76
CA GLY A 49 -3.63 18.23 -13.17
C GLY A 49 -2.20 18.49 -13.65
N SER A 50 -1.59 19.60 -13.25
CA SER A 50 -0.33 20.18 -13.72
C SER A 50 0.96 19.37 -13.43
N GLY A 51 0.98 18.06 -13.66
CA GLY A 51 2.21 17.27 -13.80
C GLY A 51 2.67 16.50 -12.56
N TYR A 52 1.88 16.43 -11.48
CA TYR A 52 2.20 15.58 -10.33
C TYR A 52 1.64 14.18 -10.55
N LEU A 53 2.53 13.19 -10.64
CA LEU A 53 2.16 11.78 -10.69
C LEU A 53 2.05 11.26 -9.26
N ARG A 54 0.82 11.09 -8.77
CA ARG A 54 0.55 10.45 -7.48
C ARG A 54 0.25 8.97 -7.70
N VAL A 55 0.48 8.12 -6.72
CA VAL A 55 -0.01 6.74 -6.76
C VAL A 55 -1.49 6.68 -6.40
N THR A 56 -2.21 5.66 -6.89
CA THR A 56 -3.66 5.46 -6.64
C THR A 56 -4.00 4.99 -5.22
N THR A 57 -3.00 4.83 -4.35
CA THR A 57 -3.18 4.29 -3.00
C THR A 57 -2.66 5.25 -1.94
N GLU A 58 -3.18 5.11 -0.73
CA GLU A 58 -2.69 5.79 0.47
C GLU A 58 -1.56 5.02 1.17
N SER A 59 -1.21 3.81 0.70
CA SER A 59 -0.10 3.02 1.27
C SER A 59 1.27 3.66 1.07
N THR A 60 2.19 3.34 1.98
CA THR A 60 3.61 3.72 1.87
C THR A 60 4.44 2.63 1.21
N LEU A 61 5.67 2.98 0.80
CA LEU A 61 6.65 2.00 0.29
C LEU A 61 6.82 0.85 1.29
N THR A 62 6.97 1.17 2.58
CA THR A 62 7.22 0.17 3.62
C THR A 62 6.08 -0.83 3.81
N ASP A 63 4.85 -0.41 3.60
CA ASP A 63 3.68 -1.28 3.71
C ASP A 63 3.63 -2.25 2.54
N VAL A 64 3.84 -1.73 1.33
CA VAL A 64 3.73 -2.49 0.08
C VAL A 64 4.82 -3.54 -0.04
N ILE A 65 6.10 -3.19 0.21
CA ILE A 65 7.24 -4.10 0.01
C ILE A 65 7.21 -5.35 0.91
N ARG A 66 6.40 -5.36 1.97
CA ARG A 66 6.30 -6.46 2.93
C ARG A 66 5.22 -7.48 2.58
N LEU A 67 4.42 -7.18 1.57
CA LEU A 67 3.30 -8.03 1.18
C LEU A 67 3.83 -9.26 0.44
N LYS A 68 3.32 -10.43 0.83
CA LYS A 68 3.77 -11.71 0.26
C LYS A 68 3.35 -11.92 -1.20
N GLU A 69 2.29 -11.25 -1.64
CA GLU A 69 1.71 -11.38 -2.98
C GLU A 69 2.08 -10.18 -3.88
N LEU A 70 3.25 -9.59 -3.62
CA LEU A 70 3.74 -8.45 -4.37
C LEU A 70 4.32 -8.86 -5.72
N CYS A 71 3.76 -8.34 -6.81
CA CYS A 71 4.32 -8.47 -8.16
C CYS A 71 4.13 -7.17 -8.95
N TYR A 72 4.78 -7.06 -10.11
CA TYR A 72 4.66 -5.88 -10.98
C TYR A 72 4.29 -6.25 -12.43
N LYS A 73 3.80 -5.27 -13.18
CA LYS A 73 3.67 -5.33 -14.65
C LYS A 73 4.10 -3.99 -15.24
N GLY A 74 4.71 -3.99 -16.42
CA GLY A 74 5.17 -2.79 -17.12
C GLY A 74 6.70 -2.64 -17.15
N GLU A 75 7.18 -1.55 -17.74
CA GLU A 75 8.61 -1.27 -17.86
C GLU A 75 9.23 -0.76 -16.55
N LEU A 76 10.55 -0.96 -16.40
CA LEU A 76 11.27 -0.65 -15.16
C LEU A 76 11.11 0.82 -14.75
N ASP A 77 11.20 1.74 -15.71
CA ASP A 77 11.12 3.17 -15.47
C ASP A 77 9.74 3.56 -14.93
N GLU A 78 8.66 3.10 -15.55
CA GLU A 78 7.29 3.34 -15.12
C GLU A 78 7.01 2.72 -13.74
N VAL A 79 7.40 1.47 -13.54
CA VAL A 79 7.22 0.76 -12.25
C VAL A 79 8.05 1.43 -11.15
N SER A 80 9.26 1.92 -11.46
CA SER A 80 10.09 2.65 -10.50
C SER A 80 9.43 3.95 -10.02
N MET A 81 8.65 4.59 -10.89
CA MET A 81 7.90 5.80 -10.53
C MET A 81 6.76 5.49 -9.56
N ILE A 82 6.13 4.32 -9.66
CA ILE A 82 5.13 3.86 -8.68
C ILE A 82 5.77 3.71 -7.31
N PHE A 83 6.90 3.00 -7.22
CA PHE A 83 7.63 2.86 -5.95
C PHE A 83 8.15 4.20 -5.40
N LYS A 84 8.52 5.16 -6.25
CA LYS A 84 8.86 6.53 -5.83
C LYS A 84 7.66 7.26 -5.25
N GLY A 85 6.51 7.20 -5.91
CA GLY A 85 5.29 7.80 -5.37
C GLY A 85 4.86 7.18 -4.04
N LEU A 86 5.07 5.87 -3.85
CA LEU A 86 4.87 5.20 -2.55
C LEU A 86 5.86 5.67 -1.47
N ALA A 87 7.10 5.99 -1.86
CA ALA A 87 8.12 6.51 -0.94
C ALA A 87 7.84 7.97 -0.50
N GLU A 88 7.22 8.75 -1.38
CA GLU A 88 6.83 10.15 -1.16
C GLU A 88 5.47 10.30 -0.47
N ASN A 89 4.80 9.19 -0.13
CA ASN A 89 3.50 9.21 0.52
C ASN A 89 3.65 9.47 2.04
N GLU A 90 4.00 10.71 2.37
CA GLU A 90 4.33 11.17 3.72
C GLU A 90 3.14 11.21 4.68
N SER A 91 1.90 11.28 4.16
CA SER A 91 0.67 11.31 4.96
C SER A 91 0.49 10.08 5.86
N PHE A 92 1.18 8.97 5.54
CA PHE A 92 1.06 7.68 6.23
C PHE A 92 2.40 7.07 6.61
N SER A 93 3.49 7.87 6.64
CA SER A 93 4.83 7.39 6.97
C SER A 93 5.02 7.13 8.46
N TYR A 94 4.22 6.19 8.97
CA TYR A 94 4.28 5.64 10.31
C TYR A 94 4.58 4.17 10.22
N TYR A 95 5.69 3.74 10.81
CA TYR A 95 6.00 2.33 10.95
C TYR A 95 6.20 1.98 12.41
N GLY A 96 5.47 0.98 12.92
CA GLY A 96 5.63 0.51 14.30
C GLY A 96 5.42 1.60 15.36
N GLY A 97 4.70 2.68 15.03
CA GLY A 97 4.47 3.83 15.90
C GLY A 97 5.51 4.96 15.82
N GLY A 98 6.46 4.92 14.88
CA GLY A 98 7.46 5.98 14.64
C GLY A 98 7.34 6.59 13.25
N HIS A 99 7.78 7.83 13.07
CA HIS A 99 7.83 8.48 11.77
C HIS A 99 8.96 7.87 10.93
N THR A 100 8.65 7.58 9.67
CA THR A 100 9.62 7.11 8.68
C THR A 100 9.82 8.13 7.57
N ALA A 101 11.00 8.13 6.96
CA ALA A 101 11.27 8.87 5.72
C ALA A 101 12.23 8.08 4.84
N VAL A 102 11.97 8.02 3.53
CA VAL A 102 12.88 7.39 2.58
C VAL A 102 13.97 8.39 2.17
N GLU A 103 15.22 8.15 2.56
CA GLU A 103 16.34 9.06 2.25
C GLU A 103 16.94 8.80 0.87
N HIS A 104 17.09 7.51 0.53
CA HIS A 104 17.68 7.07 -0.73
C HIS A 104 16.90 5.88 -1.26
N MET A 105 16.72 5.83 -2.59
CA MET A 105 16.10 4.70 -3.24
C MET A 105 16.74 4.42 -4.60
N GLY A 106 16.85 3.13 -4.95
CA GLY A 106 17.40 2.65 -6.20
C GLY A 106 16.66 1.40 -6.69
N PHE A 107 16.75 1.18 -8.00
CA PHE A 107 16.08 0.09 -8.71
C PHE A 107 17.06 -0.61 -9.63
N VAL A 108 17.02 -1.95 -9.64
CA VAL A 108 17.83 -2.78 -10.53
C VAL A 108 16.96 -3.85 -11.16
N LYS A 109 16.85 -3.87 -12.49
CA LYS A 109 16.24 -5.02 -13.21
C LYS A 109 17.26 -6.15 -13.24
N GLU A 110 16.88 -7.30 -12.69
CA GLU A 110 17.69 -8.51 -12.73
C GLU A 110 17.40 -9.34 -13.99
N LYS A 111 18.26 -10.33 -14.25
CA LYS A 111 18.21 -11.14 -15.48
C LYS A 111 16.97 -12.04 -15.58
N ASP A 112 16.34 -12.35 -14.44
CA ASP A 112 15.18 -13.23 -14.33
C ASP A 112 13.84 -12.49 -14.45
N GLY A 113 13.86 -11.21 -14.81
CA GLY A 113 12.65 -10.39 -14.87
C GLY A 113 12.15 -9.95 -13.49
N THR A 114 13.01 -10.00 -12.46
CA THR A 114 12.71 -9.36 -11.17
C THR A 114 13.24 -7.93 -11.14
N ILE A 115 12.58 -7.06 -10.39
CA ILE A 115 13.07 -5.73 -10.03
C ILE A 115 13.52 -5.80 -8.57
N ARG A 116 14.77 -5.43 -8.31
CA ARG A 116 15.28 -5.22 -6.96
C ARG A 116 15.05 -3.78 -6.56
N VAL A 117 14.32 -3.57 -5.47
CA VAL A 117 14.07 -2.28 -4.84
C VAL A 117 14.99 -2.16 -3.64
N VAL A 118 15.87 -1.16 -3.65
CA VAL A 118 16.78 -0.88 -2.54
C VAL A 118 16.45 0.50 -1.99
N ALA A 119 16.24 0.61 -0.69
CA ALA A 119 15.98 1.91 -0.06
C ALA A 119 16.66 2.04 1.31
N LYS A 120 17.06 3.27 1.66
CA LYS A 120 17.44 3.64 3.02
C LYS A 120 16.28 4.41 3.64
N ILE A 121 15.78 3.91 4.77
CA ILE A 121 14.69 4.51 5.53
C ILE A 121 15.27 5.03 6.84
N ARG A 122 15.09 6.32 7.10
CA ARG A 122 15.29 6.89 8.43
C ARG A 122 14.02 6.70 9.24
N ASP A 123 14.17 6.36 10.50
CA ASP A 123 13.05 6.14 11.42
C ASP A 123 13.42 6.59 12.82
N ASP A 124 12.41 7.01 13.59
CA ASP A 124 12.57 7.46 14.98
C ASP A 124 13.30 6.44 15.88
N TYR A 125 13.22 5.14 15.56
CA TYR A 125 13.84 4.06 16.31
C TYR A 125 15.11 3.49 15.67
N GLY A 126 15.59 4.11 14.58
CA GLY A 126 16.84 3.76 13.92
C GLY A 126 16.68 3.40 12.44
N ASP A 127 17.73 3.73 11.68
CA ASP A 127 17.78 3.53 10.24
C ASP A 127 17.56 2.07 9.83
N ARG A 128 16.85 1.89 8.72
CA ARG A 128 16.54 0.59 8.14
C ARG A 128 16.86 0.57 6.65
N HIS A 129 17.19 -0.62 6.16
CA HIS A 129 17.46 -0.85 4.75
C HIS A 129 16.41 -1.79 4.16
N VAL A 130 15.89 -1.41 3.01
CA VAL A 130 15.07 -2.24 2.14
C VAL A 130 15.98 -2.80 1.06
N ASN A 131 15.86 -4.09 0.80
CA ASN A 131 16.52 -4.78 -0.30
C ASN A 131 15.63 -5.93 -0.74
N GLU A 132 14.55 -5.59 -1.42
CA GLU A 132 13.49 -6.54 -1.78
C GLU A 132 13.49 -6.82 -3.27
N LYS A 133 13.18 -8.07 -3.63
CA LYS A 133 13.01 -8.50 -5.03
C LYS A 133 11.53 -8.66 -5.32
N VAL A 134 11.07 -7.99 -6.37
CA VAL A 134 9.69 -8.04 -6.84
C VAL A 134 9.67 -8.69 -8.21
N SER A 135 8.93 -9.79 -8.34
CA SER A 135 8.79 -10.51 -9.61
C SER A 135 7.73 -9.89 -10.49
N GLU A 136 7.86 -10.10 -11.80
CA GLU A 136 6.76 -9.81 -12.73
C GLU A 136 5.54 -10.70 -12.41
N CYS A 137 4.34 -10.15 -12.55
CA CYS A 137 3.09 -10.89 -12.36
C CYS A 137 2.97 -11.99 -13.43
N ARG A 138 2.49 -13.16 -13.02
CA ARG A 138 2.27 -14.33 -13.90
C ARG A 138 0.89 -14.32 -14.53
#